data_AF-A0A412YTJ7-F1
#
_entry.id   AF-A0A412YTJ7-F1
#
_cell.length_a   1.000
_cell.length_b   1.000
_cell.length_c   1.000
_cell.angle_alpha   90.00
_cell.angle_beta   90.00
_cell.angle_gamma   90.00
#
_symmetry.space_group_name_H-M   'P 1'
#
loop_
_entity.id
_entity.type
_entity.pdbx_description
1 polymer ?
#
loop_
_entity_poly.entity_id
_entity_poly.type
_entity_poly.pdbx_seq_one_letter_code
_entity_poly.pdbx_strand_id
1 'polypeptide(L)' 'MDVFWGFEYDTEFYKIGDEIDVVFHDGTHYGGILQDMRVDSGEIVVNGCAFSLYKIDKVIHLN' A
#
# COMPACT_ATOMS: atom_id res chain seq x y z
N MET A 1 -12.57 -7.94 -19.34
CA MET A 1 -12.74 -7.93 -17.88
C MET A 1 -11.42 -7.41 -17.36
N ASP A 2 -11.38 -6.18 -16.85
CA ASP A 2 -10.13 -5.56 -16.42
C ASP A 2 -9.71 -6.20 -15.10
N VAL A 3 -8.54 -6.85 -15.11
CA VAL A 3 -7.95 -7.43 -13.90
C VAL A 3 -7.27 -6.28 -13.17
N PHE A 4 -7.88 -5.83 -12.08
CA PHE A 4 -7.26 -4.87 -11.17
C PHE A 4 -6.31 -5.63 -10.23
N TRP A 5 -5.04 -5.29 -10.29
CA TRP A 5 -4.03 -5.77 -9.34
C TRP A 5 -3.96 -4.79 -8.16
N GLY A 6 -3.99 -5.32 -6.93
CA GLY A 6 -4.11 -4.50 -5.73
C GLY A 6 -4.26 -5.36 -4.46
N PHE A 7 -4.32 -4.72 -3.29
CA PHE A 7 -4.60 -5.38 -2.00
C PHE A 7 -5.83 -4.80 -1.32
N GLU A 8 -6.43 -5.62 -0.46
CA GLU A 8 -7.43 -5.16 0.50
C GLU A 8 -6.78 -4.94 1.87
N TYR A 9 -7.08 -3.80 2.50
CA TYR A 9 -6.64 -3.47 3.85
C TYR A 9 -7.72 -2.63 4.54
N ASP A 10 -8.04 -2.96 5.78
CA ASP A 10 -9.07 -2.29 6.58
C ASP A 10 -10.38 -2.03 5.81
N THR A 11 -10.89 -3.06 5.10
CA THR A 11 -12.11 -3.03 4.26
C THR A 11 -12.05 -2.16 3.01
N GLU A 12 -10.92 -1.53 2.71
CA GLU A 12 -10.69 -0.77 1.49
C GLU A 12 -9.76 -1.51 0.51
N PHE A 13 -9.98 -1.31 -0.79
CA PHE A 13 -9.15 -1.88 -1.84
C PHE A 13 -8.24 -0.81 -2.46
N TYR A 14 -6.95 -1.11 -2.56
CA TYR A 14 -5.92 -0.25 -3.12
C TYR A 14 -5.32 -0.91 -4.36
N LYS A 15 -5.40 -0.22 -5.50
CA LYS A 15 -4.94 -0.68 -6.81
C LYS A 15 -3.53 -0.23 -7.08
N ILE A 16 -2.76 -1.05 -7.78
CA ILE A 16 -1.50 -0.62 -8.37
C ILE A 16 -1.76 0.59 -9.27
N GLY A 17 -1.03 1.67 -9.04
CA GLY A 17 -1.21 2.98 -9.66
C GLY A 17 -1.85 4.02 -8.75
N ASP A 18 -2.49 3.62 -7.64
CA ASP A 18 -3.12 4.56 -6.71
C ASP A 18 -2.04 5.37 -5.95
N GLU A 19 -2.30 6.66 -5.77
CA GLU A 19 -1.53 7.51 -4.88
C GLU A 19 -2.04 7.31 -3.44
N ILE A 20 -1.16 6.83 -2.56
CA ILE A 20 -1.49 6.44 -1.19
C ILE A 20 -0.55 7.08 -0.18
N ASP A 21 -1.02 7.26 1.05
CA ASP A 21 -0.22 7.55 2.24
C ASP A 21 -0.22 6.33 3.17
N VAL A 22 0.96 5.85 3.52
CA VAL A 22 1.17 4.72 4.43
C VAL A 22 1.52 5.26 5.80
N VAL A 23 0.67 4.96 6.79
CA VAL A 23 0.87 5.31 8.19
C VAL A 23 1.42 4.10 8.93
N PHE A 24 2.58 4.23 9.55
CA PHE A 24 3.22 3.17 10.33
C PHE A 24 2.83 3.22 11.81
N HIS A 25 3.01 2.13 12.54
CA HIS A 25 2.68 2.06 13.98
C HIS A 25 3.43 3.06 14.85
N ASP A 26 4.57 3.60 14.39
CA ASP A 26 5.32 4.65 15.08
C ASP A 26 4.82 6.07 14.77
N GLY A 27 3.77 6.19 13.96
CA GLY A 27 3.19 7.45 13.51
C GLY A 27 3.94 8.11 12.34
N THR A 28 4.93 7.44 11.75
CA THR A 28 5.57 7.91 10.51
C THR A 28 4.61 7.79 9.34
N HIS A 29 4.70 8.71 8.39
CA HIS A 29 3.92 8.72 7.15
C HIS A 29 4.84 8.60 5.94
N TYR A 30 4.37 7.90 4.90
CA TYR A 30 5.05 7.81 3.62
C TYR A 30 4.05 7.82 2.47
N GLY A 31 4.03 8.94 1.73
CA GLY A 31 3.20 9.12 0.55
C GLY A 31 3.88 8.66 -0.74
N GLY A 32 3.11 8.08 -1.66
CA GLY A 32 3.58 7.76 -3.00
C GLY A 32 2.64 6.88 -3.82
N ILE A 33 3.10 6.47 -4.98
CA ILE A 33 2.32 5.60 -5.88
C ILE A 33 2.54 4.15 -5.48
N LEU A 34 1.46 3.39 -5.29
CA LEU A 34 1.49 1.95 -5.12
C LEU A 34 1.92 1.30 -6.45
N GLN A 35 3.08 0.69 -6.48
CA GLN A 35 3.68 0.15 -7.71
C GLN A 35 3.60 -1.37 -7.80
N ASP A 36 3.62 -2.06 -6.65
CA ASP A 36 3.65 -3.52 -6.62
C ASP A 36 3.22 -4.06 -5.24
N MET A 37 2.90 -5.35 -5.20
CA MET A 37 2.68 -6.10 -3.97
C MET A 37 3.39 -7.46 -4.03
N ARG A 38 4.18 -7.74 -3.00
CA ARG A 38 4.86 -9.01 -2.84
C ARG A 38 4.09 -9.87 -1.85
N VAL A 39 3.16 -10.65 -2.38
CA VAL A 39 2.23 -11.48 -1.60
C VAL A 39 2.98 -12.45 -0.68
N ASP A 40 4.03 -13.10 -1.19
CA ASP A 40 4.80 -14.10 -0.44
C ASP A 40 5.55 -13.50 0.77
N SER A 41 5.96 -12.23 0.69
CA SER A 41 6.66 -11.52 1.78
C SER A 41 5.74 -10.63 2.63
N GLY A 42 4.48 -10.45 2.23
CA GLY A 42 3.56 -9.53 2.90
C GLY A 42 4.03 -8.08 2.82
N GLU A 43 4.53 -7.66 1.66
CA GLU A 43 5.06 -6.31 1.43
C GLU A 43 4.32 -5.58 0.32
N ILE A 44 4.21 -4.27 0.44
CA ILE A 44 3.80 -3.36 -0.63
C ILE A 44 4.99 -2.53 -1.09
N VAL A 45 4.99 -2.14 -2.37
CA VAL A 45 6.03 -1.27 -2.93
C VAL A 45 5.42 0.08 -3.28
N VAL A 46 5.90 1.13 -2.63
CA VAL A 46 5.46 2.51 -2.85
C VAL A 46 6.66 3.33 -3.31
N ASN A 47 6.58 3.94 -4.49
CA ASN A 47 7.70 4.68 -5.12
C ASN A 47 9.05 3.92 -5.11
N GLY A 48 9.01 2.61 -5.36
CA GLY A 48 10.19 1.73 -5.37
C GLY A 48 10.70 1.29 -3.99
N CYS A 49 10.10 1.78 -2.90
CA CYS A 49 10.43 1.36 -1.53
C CYS A 49 9.48 0.24 -1.08
N ALA A 50 10.03 -0.86 -0.57
CA ALA A 50 9.24 -1.97 -0.04
C ALA A 50 8.93 -1.76 1.46
N PHE A 51 7.67 -1.92 1.84
CA PHE A 51 7.18 -1.79 3.20
C PHE A 51 6.42 -3.05 3.62
N SER A 52 6.74 -3.57 4.80
CA SER A 52 6.04 -4.71 5.35
C SER A 52 4.67 -4.31 5.89
N LEU A 53 3.62 -5.04 5.50
CA LEU A 53 2.25 -4.85 5.99
C LEU A 53 2.14 -4.96 7.52
N TYR A 54 3.02 -5.73 8.17
CA TYR A 54 3.05 -5.90 9.63
C TYR A 54 3.48 -4.65 10.42
N LYS A 55 3.98 -3.61 9.73
CA LYS A 55 4.38 -2.34 10.35
C LYS A 55 3.40 -1.20 10.05
N ILE A 56 2.43 -1.47 9.18
CA ILE A 56 1.47 -0.49 8.69
C ILE A 56 0.28 -0.52 9.63
N ASP A 57 -0.09 0.66 10.11
CA ASP A 57 -1.27 0.90 10.93
C ASP A 57 -2.49 1.23 10.05
N LYS A 58 -2.25 2.03 8.99
CA LYS A 58 -3.31 2.50 8.08
C LYS A 58 -2.75 2.84 6.71
N VAL A 59 -3.58 2.70 5.68
CA VAL A 59 -3.32 3.21 4.33
C VAL A 59 -4.44 4.19 3.95
N ILE A 60 -4.11 5.28 3.26
CA ILE A 60 -5.07 6.36 2.92
C ILE A 60 -4.91 6.68 1.43
N HIS A 61 -6.02 6.75 0.68
CA HIS A 61 -6.02 7.27 -0.71
C HIS A 61 -5.79 8.78 -0.72
N LEU A 62 -4.88 9.25 -1.58
CA LEU A 62 -4.49 10.66 -1.64
C LEU A 62 -5.15 11.47 -2.77
N ASN A 63 -5.63 10.83 -3.85
CA ASN A 63 -6.66 11.25 -4.83
C ASN A 63 -6.44 10.60 -6.20
#